data_AF-A0A2N5T2N5-F1
#
_entry.id   AF-A0A2N5T2N5-F1
#
_cell.length_a   1.000
_cell.length_b   1.000
_cell.length_c   1.000
_cell.angle_alpha   90.00
_cell.angle_beta   90.00
_cell.angle_gamma   90.00
#
_symmetry.space_group_name_H-M   'P 1'
#
loop_
_entity.id
_entity.type
_entity.pdbx_description
1 polymer ?
#
loop_
_entity_poly.entity_id
_entity_poly.type
_entity_poly.pdbx_seq_one_letter_code
_entity_poly.pdbx_strand_id
1 'polypeptide(L)'
;MLTVQQKLAAQNNIQNQILAKQKDAMQTLAEESIMNVNISTLSKYQRPYYKWKQKQILARFAQEQEQGKMKQAKEQTKAKGKKENKTGQPSRGNKNNNITINVENDSEEGEDGDDDNEEQKDEDQ
;
A
#
# COMPACT_ATOMS: atom_id res chain seq x y z
N MET A 1 -21.93 -10.80 24.76
CA MET A 1 -22.21 -10.35 23.38
C MET A 1 -21.06 -9.53 22.78
N LEU A 2 -20.62 -8.45 23.44
CA LEU A 2 -19.53 -7.58 22.96
C LEU A 2 -18.27 -8.33 22.49
N THR A 3 -17.83 -9.33 23.24
CA THR A 3 -16.63 -10.13 22.90
C THR A 3 -16.79 -11.01 21.66
N VAL A 4 -18.02 -11.42 21.33
CA VAL A 4 -18.31 -12.19 20.11
C VAL A 4 -18.30 -11.27 18.89
N GLN A 5 -18.89 -10.09 19.00
CA GLN A 5 -18.88 -9.07 17.94
C GLN A 5 -17.46 -8.58 17.64
N GLN A 6 -16.63 -8.33 18.66
CA GLN A 6 -15.22 -7.97 18.49
C GLN A 6 -14.42 -9.07 17.77
N LYS A 7 -14.62 -10.33 18.15
CA LYS A 7 -13.98 -11.47 17.45
C LYS A 7 -14.43 -11.57 16.00
N LEU A 8 -15.71 -11.34 15.72
CA LEU A 8 -16.24 -11.37 14.36
C LEU A 8 -15.67 -10.23 13.51
N ALA A 9 -15.59 -9.02 14.05
CA ALA A 9 -14.97 -7.88 13.37
C ALA A 9 -13.49 -8.12 13.08
N ALA A 10 -12.73 -8.67 14.04
CA ALA A 10 -11.33 -9.03 13.83
C ALA A 10 -11.17 -10.10 12.73
N GLN A 11 -12.02 -11.12 12.71
CA GLN A 11 -12.02 -12.14 11.66
C GLN A 11 -12.37 -11.54 10.28
N ASN A 12 -13.35 -10.65 10.21
CA ASN A 12 -13.72 -9.98 8.96
C ASN A 12 -12.55 -9.13 8.43
N ASN A 13 -11.88 -8.37 9.30
CA ASN A 13 -10.70 -7.60 8.91
C ASN A 13 -9.59 -8.50 8.35
N ILE A 14 -9.29 -9.63 9.01
CA ILE A 14 -8.31 -10.60 8.51
C ILE A 14 -8.72 -11.15 7.15
N GLN A 15 -10.00 -11.49 6.95
CA GLN A 15 -10.50 -11.97 5.66
C GLN A 15 -10.34 -10.91 4.57
N ASN A 16 -10.68 -9.65 4.85
CA ASN A 16 -10.53 -8.55 3.89
C ASN A 16 -9.07 -8.33 3.51
N GLN A 17 -8.14 -8.43 4.47
CA GLN A 17 -6.71 -8.36 4.19
C GLN A 17 -6.22 -9.52 3.31
N ILE A 18 -6.73 -10.74 3.54
CA ILE A 18 -6.41 -11.90 2.72
C ILE A 18 -6.93 -11.70 1.29
N LEU A 19 -8.18 -11.25 1.15
CA LEU A 19 -8.81 -10.98 -0.15
C LEU A 19 -8.05 -9.89 -0.92
N ALA A 20 -7.62 -8.83 -0.25
CA ALA A 20 -6.80 -7.78 -0.86
C ALA A 20 -5.49 -8.36 -1.42
N LYS A 21 -4.77 -9.16 -0.62
CA LYS A 21 -3.53 -9.82 -1.07
C LYS A 21 -3.77 -10.79 -2.23
N GLN A 22 -4.87 -11.53 -2.21
CA GLN A 22 -5.24 -12.43 -3.31
C GLN A 22 -5.53 -11.65 -4.59
N LYS A 23 -6.27 -10.54 -4.51
CA LYS A 23 -6.53 -9.65 -5.64
C LYS A 23 -5.23 -9.13 -6.24
N ASP A 24 -4.30 -8.66 -5.42
CA ASP A 24 -3.01 -8.15 -5.89
C ASP A 24 -2.16 -9.24 -6.54
N ALA A 25 -2.15 -10.46 -5.98
CA ALA A 25 -1.46 -11.60 -6.56
C ALA A 25 -2.07 -12.00 -7.91
N MET A 26 -3.40 -12.06 -8.02
CA MET A 26 -4.10 -12.36 -9.28
C MET A 26 -3.81 -11.30 -10.35
N GLN A 27 -3.80 -10.02 -9.98
CA GLN A 27 -3.44 -8.94 -10.87
C GLN A 27 -2.01 -9.10 -11.40
N THR A 28 -1.06 -9.43 -10.52
CA THR A 28 0.35 -9.65 -10.90
C THR A 28 0.47 -10.81 -11.90
N LEU A 29 -0.20 -11.92 -11.64
CA LEU A 29 -0.20 -13.08 -12.55
C LEU A 29 -0.82 -12.75 -13.91
N ALA A 30 -1.88 -11.95 -13.94
CA ALA A 30 -2.50 -11.50 -15.18
C ALA A 30 -1.56 -10.58 -15.98
N GLU A 31 -0.89 -9.64 -15.31
CA GLU A 31 0.10 -8.76 -15.93
C GLU A 31 1.31 -9.54 -16.47
N GLU A 32 1.80 -10.53 -15.74
CA GLU A 32 2.86 -11.44 -16.20
C GLU A 32 2.42 -12.22 -17.45
N SER A 33 1.20 -12.77 -17.43
CA SER A 33 0.63 -13.46 -18.58
C SER A 33 0.59 -12.55 -19.82
N ILE A 34 0.14 -11.30 -19.67
CA ILE A 34 0.13 -10.30 -20.74
C ILE A 34 1.55 -9.99 -21.24
N MET A 35 2.53 -9.87 -20.34
CA MET A 35 3.94 -9.63 -20.70
C MET A 35 4.55 -10.80 -21.48
N ASN A 36 4.14 -12.04 -21.20
CA ASN A 36 4.63 -13.24 -21.86
C ASN A 36 4.00 -13.48 -23.24
N VAL A 37 2.93 -12.77 -23.60
CA VAL A 37 2.31 -12.90 -24.92
C VAL A 37 3.23 -12.36 -26.02
N ASN A 38 3.57 -13.22 -26.98
CA ASN A 38 4.26 -12.80 -28.20
C ASN A 38 3.29 -12.05 -29.13
N ILE A 39 3.43 -10.72 -29.20
CA ILE A 39 2.56 -9.87 -30.01
C ILE A 39 2.54 -10.28 -31.49
N SER A 40 3.63 -10.85 -32.02
CA SER A 40 3.73 -11.23 -33.43
C SER A 40 2.80 -12.38 -33.81
N THR A 41 2.40 -13.22 -32.84
CA THR A 41 1.48 -14.35 -33.08
C THR A 41 0.01 -13.94 -33.00
N LEU A 42 -0.28 -12.72 -32.52
CA LEU A 42 -1.65 -12.21 -32.39
C LEU A 42 -2.19 -11.67 -33.72
N SER A 43 -3.53 -11.66 -33.81
CA SER A 43 -4.26 -11.01 -34.90
C SER A 43 -3.97 -9.51 -34.96
N LYS A 44 -4.05 -8.91 -36.16
CA LYS A 44 -3.77 -7.47 -36.37
C LYS A 44 -4.60 -6.56 -35.46
N TYR A 45 -5.82 -6.97 -35.12
CA TYR A 45 -6.74 -6.22 -34.26
C TYR A 45 -6.36 -6.25 -32.77
N GLN A 46 -5.76 -7.34 -32.29
CA GLN A 46 -5.37 -7.48 -30.88
C GLN A 46 -4.01 -6.86 -30.56
N ARG A 47 -3.10 -6.78 -31.55
CA ARG A 47 -1.73 -6.27 -31.36
C ARG A 47 -1.65 -4.89 -30.69
N PRO A 48 -2.47 -3.88 -31.06
CA PRO A 48 -2.40 -2.56 -30.44
C PRO A 48 -2.65 -2.61 -28.93
N TYR A 49 -3.65 -3.39 -28.51
CA TYR A 49 -4.00 -3.54 -27.09
C TYR A 49 -2.86 -4.15 -26.28
N TYR A 50 -2.33 -5.31 -26.70
CA TYR A 50 -1.24 -5.98 -25.97
C TYR A 50 0.03 -5.13 -25.96
N LYS A 51 0.36 -4.46 -27.07
CA LYS A 51 1.51 -3.54 -27.13
C LYS A 51 1.36 -2.39 -26.14
N TRP A 52 0.18 -1.80 -26.05
CA TRP A 52 -0.10 -0.74 -25.10
C TRP A 52 -0.04 -1.25 -23.66
N LYS A 53 -0.69 -2.38 -23.35
CA LYS A 53 -0.68 -2.96 -22.00
C LYS A 53 0.71 -3.34 -21.52
N GLN A 54 1.51 -4.01 -22.34
CA GLN A 54 2.90 -4.35 -21.98
C GLN A 54 3.73 -3.10 -21.64
N LYS A 55 3.57 -2.02 -22.42
CA LYS A 55 4.22 -0.73 -22.10
C LYS A 55 3.76 -0.13 -20.78
N GLN A 56 2.46 -0.19 -20.47
CA GLN A 56 1.93 0.31 -19.21
C GLN A 56 2.47 -0.48 -18.00
N ILE A 57 2.53 -1.82 -18.12
CA ILE A 57 3.09 -2.69 -17.08
C ILE A 57 4.57 -2.34 -16.82
N LEU A 58 5.37 -2.17 -17.88
CA LEU A 58 6.77 -1.76 -17.76
C LEU A 58 6.93 -0.37 -17.12
N ALA A 59 6.08 0.59 -17.48
CA ALA A 59 6.11 1.93 -16.90
C ALA A 59 5.81 1.90 -15.38
N ARG A 60 4.79 1.14 -14.98
CA ARG A 60 4.45 0.93 -13.56
C ARG A 60 5.61 0.28 -12.80
N PHE A 61 6.21 -0.77 -13.36
CA PHE A 61 7.34 -1.44 -12.72
C PHE A 61 8.56 -0.51 -12.54
N ALA A 62 8.84 0.33 -13.54
CA ALA A 62 9.90 1.34 -13.43
C ALA A 62 9.62 2.35 -12.30
N GLN A 63 8.37 2.83 -12.20
CA GLN A 63 7.95 3.74 -11.14
C GLN A 63 8.06 3.10 -9.74
N GLU A 64 7.59 1.86 -9.58
CA GLU A 64 7.67 1.12 -8.31
C GLU A 64 9.14 0.88 -7.90
N GLN A 65 10.01 0.57 -8.86
CA GLN A 65 11.44 0.40 -8.61
C GLN A 65 12.09 1.71 -8.13
N GLU A 66 11.76 2.84 -8.75
CA GLU A 66 12.27 4.14 -8.36
C GLU A 66 11.79 4.53 -6.94
N GLN A 67 10.52 4.33 -6.65
CA GLN A 67 9.97 4.57 -5.31
C GLN A 67 10.64 3.68 -4.25
N GLY A 68 10.87 2.40 -4.58
CA GLY A 68 11.59 1.46 -3.70
C GLY A 68 13.00 1.95 -3.37
N LYS A 69 13.76 2.39 -4.38
CA LYS A 69 15.10 2.97 -4.19
C LYS A 69 15.05 4.23 -3.32
N MET A 70 14.08 5.12 -3.55
CA MET A 70 13.93 6.35 -2.76
C MET A 70 13.60 6.07 -1.30
N LYS A 71 12.73 5.09 -1.02
CA LYS A 71 12.40 4.64 0.35
C LYS A 71 13.64 4.09 1.06
N GLN A 72 14.39 3.21 0.40
CA GLN A 72 15.64 2.67 0.96
C GLN A 72 16.69 3.76 1.24
N ALA A 73 16.83 4.75 0.35
CA ALA A 73 17.74 5.87 0.55
C ALA A 73 17.34 6.73 1.77
N LYS A 74 16.05 7.05 1.92
CA LYS A 74 15.52 7.78 3.09
C LYS A 74 15.69 7.01 4.40
N GLU A 75 15.56 5.70 4.37
CA GLU A 75 15.72 4.86 5.56
C GLU A 75 17.19 4.78 6.00
N GLN A 76 18.12 4.70 5.04
CA GLN A 76 19.56 4.74 5.32
C GLN A 76 20.03 6.09 5.88
N THR A 77 19.49 7.22 5.40
CA THR A 77 19.83 8.55 5.94
C THR A 77 19.28 8.75 7.35
N LYS A 78 18.05 8.32 7.64
CA LYS A 78 17.49 8.30 9.01
C LYS A 78 18.30 7.40 9.95
N ALA A 79 18.78 6.26 9.48
CA ALA A 79 19.60 5.35 10.28
C ALA A 79 20.99 5.91 10.60
N LYS A 80 21.61 6.66 9.67
CA LYS A 80 22.90 7.34 9.90
C LYS A 80 22.77 8.52 10.88
N GLY A 81 21.75 9.36 10.75
CA GLY A 81 21.51 10.48 11.68
C GLY A 81 21.25 10.05 13.14
N LYS A 82 20.67 8.85 13.35
CA LYS A 82 20.53 8.27 14.71
C LYS A 82 21.84 7.74 15.31
N LYS A 83 22.85 7.42 14.50
CA LYS A 83 24.15 6.93 14.99
C LYS A 83 25.11 8.06 15.37
N GLU A 84 25.02 9.22 14.72
CA GLU A 84 25.84 10.39 15.07
C GLU A 84 25.43 11.06 16.40
N ASN A 85 24.16 10.98 16.79
CA ASN A 85 23.67 11.50 18.08
C ASN A 85 23.98 10.62 19.31
N LYS A 86 24.73 9.51 19.18
CA LYS A 86 25.08 8.63 20.31
C LYS A 86 26.52 8.80 20.85
N THR A 87 27.30 9.72 20.29
CA THR A 87 28.72 9.92 20.69
C THR A 87 28.99 11.23 21.44
N GLY A 88 27.96 12.02 21.77
CA GLY A 88 28.07 13.20 22.62
C GLY A 88 27.88 12.90 24.11
N GLN A 89 28.99 12.59 24.79
CA GLN A 89 29.34 12.88 26.19
C GLN A 89 28.24 12.84 27.31
N PRO A 90 28.40 12.02 28.37
CA PRO A 90 27.50 12.03 29.53
C PRO A 90 27.82 13.19 30.47
N SER A 91 26.95 14.20 30.54
CA SER A 91 27.01 15.19 31.61
C SER A 91 26.33 14.64 32.86
N ARG A 92 27.14 14.37 33.89
CA ARG A 92 26.69 14.16 35.27
C ARG A 92 26.01 15.44 35.77
N GLY A 93 24.77 15.35 36.23
CA GLY A 93 24.22 16.40 37.08
C GLY A 93 22.71 16.47 37.22
N ASN A 94 22.25 15.88 38.33
CA ASN A 94 21.14 16.34 39.18
C ASN A 94 19.75 15.70 39.01
N LYS A 95 19.27 15.21 40.15
CA LYS A 95 17.89 14.81 40.51
C LYS A 95 16.96 16.02 40.20
N ASN A 96 15.65 15.90 39.90
CA ASN A 96 14.54 15.36 40.70
C ASN A 96 13.28 15.24 39.81
N ASN A 97 12.49 14.19 40.03
CA ASN A 97 11.01 14.07 40.05
C ASN A 97 10.14 14.95 39.10
N ASN A 98 9.42 14.33 38.16
CA ASN A 98 7.96 14.10 38.20
C ASN A 98 7.40 13.78 36.78
N ILE A 99 6.42 12.88 36.79
CA ILE A 99 5.55 12.28 35.76
C ILE A 99 5.01 13.26 34.70
N THR A 100 4.87 12.80 33.44
CA THR A 100 3.58 12.68 32.69
C THR A 100 3.82 11.90 31.39
N ILE A 101 3.12 10.79 31.23
CA ILE A 101 3.04 10.03 29.98
C ILE A 101 1.92 10.68 29.16
N ASN A 102 2.25 11.49 28.16
CA ASN A 102 1.29 11.84 27.11
C ASN A 102 1.14 10.60 26.21
N VAL A 103 0.10 9.81 26.47
CA VAL A 103 -0.47 8.91 25.47
C VAL A 103 -1.37 9.79 24.60
N GLU A 104 -0.81 10.40 23.57
CA GLU A 104 -1.61 10.94 22.47
C GLU A 104 -2.03 9.75 21.60
N ASN A 105 -3.24 9.27 21.89
CA ASN A 105 -4.06 8.52 20.98
C ASN A 105 -4.43 9.46 19.82
N ASP A 106 -3.63 9.50 18.75
CA ASP A 106 -4.14 9.95 17.45
C ASP A 106 -4.91 8.81 16.80
N SER A 107 -6.12 8.62 17.32
CA SER A 107 -7.20 7.93 16.62
C SER A 107 -7.90 8.98 15.76
N GLU A 108 -7.39 9.19 14.54
CA GLU A 108 -8.17 9.87 13.51
C GLU A 108 -9.28 8.91 13.04
N GLU A 109 -10.41 8.99 13.74
CA GLU A 109 -11.75 8.79 13.18
C GLU A 109 -11.84 9.69 11.92
N GLY A 110 -12.11 9.15 10.74
CA GLY A 110 -13.48 8.93 10.30
C GLY A 110 -13.94 10.15 9.49
N GLU A 111 -13.78 10.10 8.17
CA GLU A 111 -14.67 10.81 7.25
C GLU A 111 -15.20 9.79 6.25
N ASP A 112 -16.40 9.30 6.56
CA ASP A 112 -17.36 8.76 5.61
C ASP A 112 -17.69 9.85 4.60
N GLY A 113 -17.25 9.66 3.36
CA GLY A 113 -17.73 10.39 2.21
C GLY A 113 -18.58 9.45 1.36
N ASP A 114 -19.84 9.30 1.73
CA ASP A 114 -20.90 8.84 0.84
C ASP A 114 -20.87 9.69 -0.43
N ASP A 115 -20.68 9.06 -1.58
CA ASP A 115 -21.21 9.59 -2.84
C ASP A 115 -21.78 8.42 -3.64
N ASP A 116 -23.04 8.14 -3.31
CA ASP A 116 -24.00 7.43 -4.14
C ASP A 116 -24.01 8.06 -5.53
N ASN A 117 -23.53 7.34 -6.53
CA ASN A 117 -23.98 7.58 -7.90
C ASN A 117 -24.38 6.27 -8.56
N GLU A 118 -25.60 5.84 -8.24
CA GLU A 118 -26.38 4.89 -9.02
C GLU A 118 -26.67 5.49 -10.41
N GLU A 119 -25.77 5.30 -11.37
CA GLU A 119 -26.13 5.46 -12.78
C GLU A 119 -26.88 4.21 -13.23
N GLN A 120 -28.19 4.22 -12.96
CA GLN A 120 -29.18 3.39 -13.66
C GLN A 120 -29.01 3.60 -15.17
N LYS A 121 -28.60 2.56 -15.88
CA LYS A 121 -28.83 2.47 -17.32
C LYS A 121 -29.95 1.49 -17.54
N ASP A 122 -31.12 2.07 -17.74
CA ASP A 122 -32.29 1.41 -18.30
C ASP A 122 -31.89 0.67 -19.58
N GLU A 123 -32.11 -0.64 -19.55
CA GLU A 123 -32.44 -1.40 -20.74
C GLU A 123 -33.81 -0.93 -21.21
N ASP A 124 -33.90 -0.37 -22.43
CA ASP A 124 -34.99 -0.69 -23.35
C ASP A 124 -34.81 -0.03 -24.73
N GLN A 125 -34.99 -0.88 -25.76
CA GLN A 125 -35.13 -0.66 -27.21
C GLN A 125 -33.89 -0.81 -28.12
#